data_AF-A0A3Q3FZ15-F1
#
_entry.id   AF-A0A3Q3FZ15-F1
#
_cell.length_a   1.000
_cell.length_b   1.000
_cell.length_c   1.000
_cell.angle_alpha   90.00
_cell.angle_beta   90.00
_cell.angle_gamma   90.00
#
_symmetry.space_group_name_H-M   'P 1'
#
loop_
_entity.id
_entity.type
_entity.pdbx_description
1 polymer ?
#
loop_
_entity_poly.entity_id
_entity_poly.type
_entity_poly.pdbx_seq_one_letter_code
_entity_poly.pdbx_strand_id
1 'polypeptide(L)'
;METSTSVLEQSAKLVEESVDAQLSKLNDMDEDDLDRLKERRLEALKKAQKQKQEWLSKGHGEYREIPSEKEFFGEVKDTKNVVCHFYRNSTFSGNLMEPPTVNKRSGTKFTKVEKKTIRGRGYDSDSDSDD
;
A
#
# COMPACT_ATOMS: atom_id res chain seq x y z
N MET A 1 13.91 -34.51 31.41
CA MET A 1 13.08 -33.30 31.65
C MET A 1 13.90 -32.13 32.19
N GLU A 2 14.97 -32.37 32.95
CA GLU A 2 15.80 -31.33 33.60
C GLU A 2 16.63 -30.46 32.63
N THR A 3 16.94 -30.96 31.42
CA THR A 3 17.70 -30.19 30.41
C THR A 3 16.86 -29.09 29.76
N SER A 4 15.56 -29.31 29.57
CA SER A 4 14.66 -28.34 28.93
C SER A 4 14.36 -27.14 29.83
N THR A 5 14.22 -27.35 31.14
CA THR A 5 14.00 -26.28 32.12
C THR A 5 15.25 -25.40 32.25
N SER A 6 16.44 -26.00 32.27
CA SER A 6 17.72 -25.26 32.29
C SER A 6 17.91 -24.36 31.06
N VAL A 7 17.56 -24.84 29.86
CA VAL A 7 17.64 -24.05 28.63
C VAL A 7 16.64 -22.88 28.65
N LEU A 8 15.43 -23.10 29.15
CA LEU A 8 14.42 -22.04 29.30
C LEU A 8 14.88 -20.97 30.30
N GLU A 9 15.46 -21.37 31.44
CA GLU A 9 16.03 -20.43 32.42
C GLU A 9 17.19 -19.61 31.85
N GLN A 10 18.10 -20.24 31.10
CA GLN A 10 19.19 -19.53 30.43
C GLN A 10 18.65 -18.56 29.38
N SER A 11 17.64 -18.97 28.62
CA SER A 11 17.01 -18.09 27.62
C SER A 11 16.28 -16.90 28.26
N ALA A 12 15.61 -17.12 29.39
CA ALA A 12 14.93 -16.07 30.14
C ALA A 12 15.94 -15.06 30.69
N LYS A 13 17.05 -15.52 31.28
CA LYS A 13 18.13 -14.65 31.77
C LYS A 13 18.76 -13.79 30.68
N LEU A 14 19.01 -14.37 29.51
CA LEU A 14 19.53 -13.62 28.36
C LEU A 14 18.56 -12.53 27.88
N VAL A 15 17.25 -12.82 27.92
CA VAL A 15 16.21 -11.85 27.58
C VAL A 15 16.12 -10.75 28.66
N GLU A 16 16.15 -11.11 29.94
CA GLU A 16 16.16 -10.15 31.06
C GLU A 16 17.37 -9.22 30.99
N GLU A 17 18.58 -9.76 30.81
CA GLU A 17 19.80 -8.95 30.69
C GLU A 17 19.75 -7.99 29.48
N SER A 18 19.20 -8.46 28.35
CA SER A 18 18.96 -7.61 27.19
C SER A 18 17.94 -6.49 27.47
N VAL A 19 16.91 -6.77 28.28
CA VAL A 19 15.90 -5.78 28.67
C VAL A 19 16.49 -4.77 29.66
N ASP A 20 17.26 -5.23 30.65
CA ASP A 20 17.93 -4.37 31.64
C ASP A 20 18.96 -3.46 30.98
N ALA A 21 19.73 -3.96 30.01
CA ALA A 21 20.66 -3.14 29.24
C ALA A 21 19.95 -2.05 28.41
N GLN A 22 18.79 -2.38 27.82
CA GLN A 22 17.96 -1.39 27.13
C GLN A 22 17.36 -0.36 28.10
N LEU A 23 16.98 -0.78 29.31
CA LEU A 23 16.41 0.09 30.32
C LEU A 23 17.45 1.08 30.87
N SER A 24 18.66 0.61 31.18
CA SER A 24 19.78 1.48 31.57
C SER A 24 20.07 2.51 30.50
N LYS A 25 20.19 2.05 29.24
CA LYS A 25 20.43 2.94 28.10
C LYS A 25 19.35 4.01 27.94
N LEU A 26 18.08 3.69 28.18
CA LEU A 26 16.99 4.66 28.12
C LEU A 26 17.08 5.69 29.26
N ASN A 27 17.52 5.26 30.44
CA ASN A 27 17.64 6.12 31.62
C ASN A 27 18.83 7.08 31.51
N ASP A 28 19.88 6.66 30.81
CA ASP A 28 21.09 7.44 30.53
C ASP A 28 20.98 8.29 29.24
N MET A 29 19.79 8.43 28.64
CA MET A 29 19.61 9.28 27.46
C MET A 29 19.64 10.77 27.85
N ASP A 30 20.60 11.51 27.29
CA ASP A 30 20.73 12.95 27.49
C ASP A 30 19.74 13.77 26.64
N GLU A 31 19.62 15.06 26.96
CA GLU A 31 18.71 16.01 26.28
C GLU A 31 18.92 16.06 24.76
N ASP A 32 20.18 16.03 24.31
CA ASP A 32 20.56 16.00 22.88
C ASP A 32 20.05 14.74 22.16
N ASP A 33 20.09 13.57 22.81
CA ASP A 33 19.58 12.32 22.24
C ASP A 33 18.06 12.33 22.12
N LEU A 34 17.39 12.94 23.09
CA LEU A 34 15.95 13.15 23.05
C LEU A 34 15.54 14.06 21.89
N ASP A 35 16.30 15.13 21.64
CA ASP A 35 16.04 16.07 20.57
C ASP A 35 16.30 15.47 19.19
N ARG A 36 17.36 14.67 19.02
CA ARG A 36 17.58 13.86 17.81
C ARG A 36 16.43 12.88 17.57
N LEU A 37 15.91 12.26 18.63
CA LEU A 37 14.77 11.34 18.51
C LEU A 37 13.50 12.07 18.08
N LYS A 38 13.24 13.27 18.62
CA LYS A 38 12.12 14.14 18.20
C LYS A 38 12.28 14.56 16.73
N GLU A 39 13.47 15.00 16.33
CA GLU A 39 13.76 15.40 14.96
C GLU A 39 13.50 14.25 13.98
N ARG A 40 14.01 13.04 14.29
CA ARG A 40 13.79 11.85 13.47
C ARG A 40 12.30 11.50 13.35
N ARG A 41 11.55 11.59 14.45
CA ARG A 41 10.09 11.34 14.44
C ARG A 41 9.35 12.39 13.63
N LEU A 42 9.72 13.66 13.78
CA LEU A 42 9.13 14.78 13.05
C LEU A 42 9.42 14.65 11.55
N GLU A 43 10.64 14.29 11.17
CA GLU A 43 11.02 14.08 9.78
C GLU A 43 10.27 12.90 9.17
N ALA A 44 10.16 11.78 9.90
CA ALA A 44 9.37 10.62 9.46
C ALA A 44 7.89 11.00 9.26
N LEU A 45 7.31 11.78 10.18
CA LEU A 45 5.93 12.24 10.08
C LEU A 45 5.73 13.20 8.90
N LYS A 46 6.65 14.15 8.68
CA LYS A 46 6.66 15.03 7.50
C LYS A 46 6.77 14.24 6.20
N LYS A 47 7.67 13.25 6.13
CA LYS A 47 7.82 12.36 4.96
C LYS A 47 6.54 11.58 4.68
N ALA A 48 5.92 11.00 5.71
CA ALA A 48 4.65 10.27 5.57
C ALA A 48 3.51 11.18 5.11
N GLN A 49 3.42 12.41 5.63
CA GLN A 49 2.43 13.39 5.20
C GLN A 49 2.64 13.79 3.73
N LYS A 50 3.89 14.07 3.34
CA LYS A 50 4.23 14.43 1.95
C LYS A 50 3.89 13.29 0.99
N GLN A 51 4.22 12.05 1.35
CA GLN A 51 3.88 10.88 0.55
C GLN A 51 2.36 10.71 0.42
N LYS A 52 1.60 10.90 1.51
CA LYS A 52 0.14 10.88 1.47
C LYS A 52 -0.43 11.97 0.55
N GLN A 53 0.12 13.18 0.61
CA GLN A 53 -0.29 14.30 -0.27
C GLN A 53 0.04 14.03 -1.74
N GLU A 54 1.19 13.40 -2.01
CA GLU A 54 1.55 12.96 -3.36
C GLU A 54 0.57 11.88 -3.88
N TRP A 55 0.19 10.92 -3.03
CA TRP A 55 -0.82 9.94 -3.38
C TRP A 55 -2.18 10.58 -3.64
N LEU A 56 -2.60 11.53 -2.81
CA LEU A 56 -3.84 12.30 -3.02
C LEU A 56 -3.81 13.07 -4.35
N SER A 57 -2.72 13.79 -4.66
CA SER A 57 -2.59 14.55 -5.91
C SER A 57 -2.53 13.68 -7.16
N LYS A 58 -2.03 12.44 -7.03
CA LYS A 58 -2.10 11.44 -8.10
C LYS A 58 -3.49 10.78 -8.23
N GLY A 59 -4.43 11.04 -7.32
CA GLY A 59 -5.78 10.45 -7.34
C GLY A 59 -5.89 9.08 -6.65
N HIS A 60 -4.97 8.74 -5.74
CA HIS A 60 -5.10 7.53 -4.93
C HIS A 60 -6.16 7.73 -3.84
N GLY A 61 -6.90 6.66 -3.52
CA GLY A 61 -7.99 6.69 -2.53
C GLY A 61 -9.31 7.26 -3.06
N GLU A 62 -9.40 7.63 -4.34
CA GLU A 62 -10.65 8.00 -5.01
C GLU A 62 -11.07 6.89 -5.97
N TYR A 63 -12.38 6.69 -6.10
CA TYR A 63 -12.97 5.80 -7.09
C TYR A 63 -13.21 6.57 -8.38
N ARG A 64 -12.46 6.24 -9.45
CA ARG A 64 -12.60 6.88 -10.77
C ARG A 64 -13.11 5.91 -11.82
N GLU A 65 -14.10 6.34 -12.60
CA GLU A 65 -14.54 5.60 -13.80
C GLU A 65 -13.63 5.94 -14.98
N ILE A 66 -13.11 4.92 -15.65
CA ILE A 66 -12.29 5.05 -16.85
C ILE A 66 -13.05 4.42 -18.03
N PRO A 67 -13.49 5.23 -19.02
CA PRO A 67 -14.28 4.74 -20.15
C PRO A 67 -13.43 4.05 -21.23
N SER A 68 -12.11 4.28 -21.25
CA SER A 68 -11.20 3.80 -22.30
C SER A 68 -10.08 2.92 -21.73
N GLU A 69 -9.82 1.79 -22.38
CA GLU A 69 -8.74 0.87 -22.00
C GLU A 69 -7.35 1.53 -22.09
N LYS A 70 -7.18 2.48 -23.03
CA LYS A 70 -5.92 3.22 -23.21
C LYS A 70 -5.58 4.07 -21.98
N GLU A 71 -6.59 4.70 -21.37
CA GLU A 71 -6.44 5.50 -20.15
C GLU A 71 -6.16 4.62 -18.92
N PHE A 72 -6.76 3.42 -18.89
CA PHE A 72 -6.49 2.42 -17.84
C PHE A 72 -5.00 2.02 -17.80
N PHE A 73 -4.39 1.77 -18.97
CA PHE A 73 -2.97 1.43 -19.02
C PHE A 73 -2.05 2.57 -18.58
N GLY A 74 -2.43 3.83 -18.82
CA GLY A 74 -1.70 4.99 -18.28
C GLY A 74 -1.72 5.00 -16.75
N GLU A 75 -2.91 4.84 -16.18
CA GLU A 75 -3.12 4.88 -14.73
C GLU A 75 -2.42 3.74 -13.97
N VAL A 76 -2.37 2.54 -14.57
CA VAL A 76 -1.67 1.37 -14.03
C VAL A 76 -0.15 1.51 -14.13
N LYS A 77 0.38 2.15 -15.17
CA LYS A 77 1.83 2.34 -15.31
C LYS A 77 2.40 3.35 -14.31
N ASP A 78 1.62 4.37 -13.98
CA ASP A 78 2.05 5.44 -13.07
C ASP A 78 2.01 5.03 -11.59
N THR A 79 1.44 3.87 -11.26
CA THR A 79 1.23 3.47 -9.87
C THR A 79 1.53 2.02 -9.55
N LYS A 80 2.11 1.79 -8.37
CA LYS A 80 2.51 0.46 -7.90
C LYS A 80 1.33 -0.41 -7.48
N ASN A 81 0.25 0.20 -6.97
CA ASN A 81 -0.92 -0.51 -6.43
C ASN A 81 -2.19 0.05 -7.06
N VAL A 82 -2.82 -0.75 -7.93
CA VAL A 82 -4.10 -0.43 -8.56
C VAL A 82 -5.11 -1.53 -8.29
N VAL A 83 -6.35 -1.13 -8.02
CA VAL A 83 -7.51 -2.02 -7.99
C VAL A 83 -8.45 -1.57 -9.11
N CYS A 84 -8.74 -2.47 -10.04
CA CYS A 84 -9.67 -2.24 -11.13
C CYS A 84 -10.93 -3.08 -10.95
N HIS A 85 -12.09 -2.44 -11.02
CA HIS A 85 -13.39 -3.11 -11.02
C HIS A 85 -13.98 -3.11 -12.43
N PHE A 86 -14.06 -4.28 -13.05
CA PHE A 86 -14.73 -4.45 -14.34
C PHE A 86 -16.22 -4.75 -14.13
N TYR A 87 -17.11 -4.01 -14.80
CA TYR A 87 -18.56 -4.18 -14.67
C TYR A 87 -19.27 -4.11 -16.03
N ARG A 88 -20.52 -4.56 -16.07
CA ARG A 88 -21.41 -4.49 -17.24
C ARG A 88 -22.79 -4.01 -16.79
N ASN A 89 -23.37 -3.04 -17.48
CA ASN A 89 -24.68 -2.48 -17.11
C ASN A 89 -25.86 -3.47 -17.16
N SER A 90 -25.71 -4.62 -17.83
CA SER A 90 -26.79 -5.62 -17.92
C SER A 90 -26.87 -6.60 -16.75
N THR A 91 -25.93 -6.57 -15.81
CA THR A 91 -25.98 -7.38 -14.57
C THR A 91 -26.48 -6.46 -13.47
N PHE A 92 -27.76 -6.66 -13.12
CA PHE A 92 -28.58 -5.84 -12.22
C PHE A 92 -28.03 -5.66 -10.79
N SER A 93 -28.70 -4.72 -10.11
CA SER A 93 -28.44 -3.97 -8.89
C SER A 93 -27.99 -4.75 -7.65
N GLY A 94 -26.91 -4.24 -7.08
CA GLY A 94 -26.66 -4.19 -5.65
C GLY A 94 -25.67 -3.06 -5.41
N ASN A 95 -25.78 -2.34 -4.29
CA ASN A 95 -24.83 -1.29 -3.90
C ASN A 95 -23.45 -1.88 -3.51
N LEU A 96 -22.87 -2.71 -4.37
CA LEU A 96 -21.48 -3.20 -4.29
C LEU A 96 -20.50 -2.15 -4.84
N MET A 97 -21.00 -0.97 -5.23
CA MET A 97 -20.27 0.01 -6.03
C MET A 97 -19.14 0.72 -5.28
N GLU A 98 -19.05 0.55 -3.96
CA GLU A 98 -17.92 1.00 -3.14
C GLU A 98 -17.42 -0.19 -2.30
N PRO A 99 -16.31 -0.86 -2.66
CA PRO A 99 -15.73 -1.83 -1.76
C PRO A 99 -15.35 -1.13 -0.45
N PRO A 100 -15.60 -1.70 0.73
CA PRO A 100 -15.37 -1.05 2.04
C PRO A 100 -13.89 -0.74 2.37
N THR A 101 -13.00 -0.84 1.37
CA THR A 101 -11.55 -0.67 1.44
C THR A 101 -11.03 0.60 0.77
N VAL A 102 -11.85 1.39 0.04
CA VAL A 102 -11.40 2.62 -0.64
C VAL A 102 -10.68 3.57 0.33
N ASN A 103 -11.28 3.77 1.49
CA ASN A 103 -10.85 4.74 2.50
C ASN A 103 -9.71 4.20 3.39
N LYS A 104 -9.46 2.88 3.33
CA LYS A 104 -8.50 2.19 4.22
C LYS A 104 -7.13 2.02 3.60
N ARG A 105 -6.97 2.28 2.30
CA ARG A 105 -5.70 2.12 1.55
C ARG A 105 -5.34 3.40 0.80
N SER A 106 -4.76 4.36 1.52
CA SER A 106 -4.33 5.66 0.98
C SER A 106 -3.26 5.57 -0.13
N GLY A 107 -2.57 4.44 -0.26
CA GLY A 107 -1.57 4.20 -1.31
C GLY A 107 -2.10 3.50 -2.57
N THR A 108 -3.39 3.23 -2.69
CA THR A 108 -3.98 2.44 -3.79
C THR A 108 -4.89 3.31 -4.65
N LYS A 109 -4.75 3.20 -5.98
CA LYS A 109 -5.72 3.79 -6.92
C LYS A 109 -6.87 2.82 -7.16
N PHE A 110 -8.10 3.33 -7.13
CA PHE A 110 -9.30 2.55 -7.40
C PHE A 110 -9.93 3.01 -8.70
N THR A 111 -10.04 2.11 -9.67
CA THR A 111 -10.58 2.40 -11.00
C THR A 111 -11.72 1.46 -11.34
N LYS A 112 -12.66 1.92 -12.15
CA LYS A 112 -13.80 1.13 -12.64
C LYS A 112 -13.90 1.24 -14.15
N VAL A 113 -14.05 0.12 -14.85
CA VAL A 113 -14.08 0.05 -16.31
C VAL A 113 -15.30 -0.72 -16.78
N GLU A 114 -16.13 -0.10 -17.64
CA GLU A 114 -17.29 -0.76 -18.25
C GLU A 114 -16.81 -1.66 -19.40
N LYS A 115 -17.02 -2.99 -19.28
CA LYS A 115 -16.59 -3.94 -20.31
C LYS A 115 -17.74 -4.28 -21.26
N LYS A 116 -17.70 -3.71 -22.47
CA LYS A 116 -18.71 -3.93 -23.53
C LYS A 116 -18.55 -5.27 -24.27
N THR A 117 -17.38 -5.92 -24.24
CA THR A 117 -17.13 -7.20 -24.92
C THR A 117 -16.08 -8.03 -24.17
N ILE A 118 -16.28 -9.36 -24.06
CA ILE A 118 -15.50 -10.25 -23.18
C ILE A 118 -14.23 -10.84 -23.82
N ARG A 119 -14.07 -10.78 -25.15
CA ARG A 119 -12.85 -11.20 -25.88
C ARG A 119 -12.58 -10.24 -27.05
N GLY A 120 -11.32 -9.84 -27.22
CA GLY A 120 -10.88 -8.87 -28.22
C GLY A 120 -11.30 -9.26 -29.65
N ARG A 121 -11.95 -8.30 -30.33
CA ARG A 121 -12.01 -8.17 -31.79
C ARG A 121 -11.85 -6.67 -32.02
N GLY A 122 -10.65 -6.21 -32.30
CA GLY A 122 -10.44 -4.78 -32.54
C GLY A 122 -9.01 -4.34 -32.82
N TYR A 123 -8.01 -5.18 -32.56
CA TYR A 123 -6.61 -4.85 -32.85
C TYR A 123 -5.89 -6.09 -33.42
N ASP A 124 -6.39 -6.62 -34.52
CA ASP A 124 -5.58 -7.35 -35.51
C ASP A 124 -5.69 -6.52 -36.78
N SER A 125 -4.73 -5.63 -36.97
CA SER A 125 -4.54 -4.92 -38.24
C SER A 125 -3.04 -4.93 -38.53
N ASP A 126 -2.49 -6.14 -38.62
CA ASP A 126 -1.21 -6.36 -39.30
C ASP A 126 -1.48 -6.18 -40.79
N SER A 127 -1.28 -4.95 -41.25
CA SER A 127 -1.31 -4.60 -42.67
C SER A 127 0.02 -5.05 -43.28
N ASP A 128 0.12 -6.31 -43.70
CA ASP A 128 1.16 -6.75 -44.62
C ASP A 128 0.89 -6.12 -46.00
N SER A 129 1.71 -5.13 -46.36
CA SER A 129 1.81 -4.64 -47.74
C SER A 129 3.04 -5.28 -48.39
N ASP A 130 2.79 -6.29 -49.21
CA ASP A 130 3.67 -6.77 -50.27
C ASP A 130 2.82 -6.97 -51.53
N ASP A 131 2.80 -5.96 -52.41
CA ASP A 131 3.01 -6.03 -53.88
C ASP A 131 3.01 -4.62 -54.47
#